data_AF-A0A957P9T2-F1
#
_entry.id   AF-A0A957P9T2-F1
#
_cell.length_a   1.000
_cell.length_b   1.000
_cell.length_c   1.000
_cell.angle_alpha   90.00
_cell.angle_beta   90.00
_cell.angle_gamma   90.00
#
_symmetry.space_group_name_H-M   'P 1'
#
loop_
_entity.id
_entity.type
_entity.pdbx_description
1 polymer ?
#
loop_
_entity_poly.entity_id
_entity_poly.type
_entity_poly.pdbx_seq_one_letter_code
_entity_poly.pdbx_strand_id
1 'polypeptide(L)'
;MRPSLNVLSPDLINQILDEARRILSEIGIEVRGPALKERLLAHGLLTDASGERVLFPPDVVNKAIAAAPAAFALYDREGAPYTEIGGDRVHFTPGSSALRVLDHRTQQVRPANSTDFTEYIRLCDGLEHIAYPSTAFSTNDDIEPQ
;
A
#
# COMPACT_ATOMS: atom_id res chain seq x y z
N MET A 1 -22.65 18.27 6.71
CA MET A 1 -21.75 18.68 5.60
C MET A 1 -20.34 18.36 6.06
N ARG A 2 -19.61 17.49 5.36
CA ARG A 2 -18.20 17.20 5.66
C ARG A 2 -17.34 18.13 4.82
N PRO A 3 -16.46 18.94 5.41
CA PRO A 3 -15.62 19.84 4.63
C PRO A 3 -14.60 19.01 3.83
N SER A 4 -14.42 19.37 2.55
CA SER A 4 -13.30 18.91 1.74
C SER A 4 -12.32 20.07 1.53
N LEU A 5 -11.03 19.74 1.46
CA LEU A 5 -9.99 20.68 1.08
C LEU A 5 -9.46 20.27 -0.29
N ASN A 6 -9.88 20.99 -1.33
CA ASN A 6 -9.38 20.80 -2.69
C ASN A 6 -8.44 21.96 -3.03
N VAL A 7 -7.14 21.68 -3.05
CA VAL A 7 -6.11 22.68 -3.36
C VAL A 7 -5.75 22.73 -4.85
N LEU A 8 -6.19 21.76 -5.65
CA LEU A 8 -5.89 21.65 -7.08
C LEU A 8 -7.10 22.03 -7.92
N SER A 9 -6.87 22.73 -9.04
CA SER A 9 -7.91 22.97 -10.04
C SER A 9 -8.19 21.69 -10.85
N PRO A 10 -9.39 21.54 -11.44
CA PRO A 10 -9.70 20.42 -12.32
C PRO A 10 -8.70 20.26 -13.47
N ASP A 11 -8.26 21.36 -14.09
CA ASP A 11 -7.28 21.34 -15.19
C ASP A 11 -5.93 20.80 -14.74
N LEU A 12 -5.46 21.20 -13.54
CA LEU A 12 -4.20 20.70 -12.98
C LEU A 12 -4.29 19.21 -12.63
N ILE A 13 -5.44 18.74 -12.13
CA ILE A 13 -5.67 17.31 -11.89
C ILE A 13 -5.55 16.54 -13.21
N ASN A 14 -6.22 16.98 -14.28
CA ASN A 14 -6.15 16.34 -15.58
C ASN A 14 -4.72 16.31 -16.12
N GLN A 15 -3.99 17.43 -16.02
CA GLN A 15 -2.59 17.50 -16.43
C GLN A 15 -1.70 16.49 -15.67
N ILE A 16 -1.84 16.37 -14.35
CA ILE A 16 -1.08 15.39 -13.55
C ILE A 16 -1.40 13.97 -14.00
N LEU A 17 -2.67 13.65 -14.24
CA LEU A 17 -3.10 12.32 -14.65
C LEU A 17 -2.61 11.97 -16.07
N ASP A 18 -2.65 12.93 -17.00
CA ASP A 18 -2.17 12.73 -18.37
C ASP A 18 -0.66 12.53 -18.42
N GLU A 19 0.12 13.32 -17.67
CA GLU A 19 1.57 13.15 -17.58
C GLU A 19 1.95 11.83 -16.89
N ALA A 20 1.22 11.42 -15.84
CA ALA A 20 1.43 10.12 -15.21
C ALA A 20 1.20 8.96 -16.20
N ARG A 21 0.13 9.03 -17.00
CA ARG A 21 -0.15 8.05 -18.06
C ARG A 21 0.93 8.05 -19.14
N ARG A 22 1.41 9.23 -19.53
CA ARG A 22 2.49 9.38 -20.52
C ARG A 22 3.78 8.73 -20.02
N ILE A 23 4.16 8.95 -18.77
CA ILE A 23 5.33 8.28 -18.15
C ILE A 23 5.13 6.76 -18.19
N LEU A 24 3.95 6.28 -17.79
CA LEU A 24 3.64 4.85 -17.79
C LEU A 24 3.69 4.22 -19.20
N SER A 25 3.25 4.94 -20.23
CA SER A 25 3.20 4.44 -21.60
C SER A 25 4.51 4.59 -22.38
N GLU A 26 5.28 5.65 -22.14
CA GLU A 26 6.50 5.97 -22.90
C GLU A 26 7.78 5.50 -22.19
N ILE A 27 7.81 5.56 -20.85
CA ILE A 27 8.99 5.22 -20.04
C ILE A 27 8.82 3.85 -19.38
N GLY A 28 7.64 3.57 -18.83
CA GLY A 28 7.32 2.29 -18.20
C GLY A 28 8.01 2.02 -16.87
N ILE A 29 7.77 0.82 -16.34
CA ILE A 29 8.21 0.37 -15.01
C ILE A 29 9.16 -0.82 -15.16
N GLU A 30 10.26 -0.81 -14.41
CA GLU A 30 11.14 -1.97 -14.26
C GLU A 30 10.43 -3.04 -13.41
N VAL A 31 10.13 -4.19 -14.01
CA VAL A 31 9.52 -5.34 -13.31
C VAL A 31 10.58 -6.42 -13.12
N ARG A 32 11.18 -6.44 -11.92
CA ARG A 32 12.29 -7.36 -11.59
C ARG A 32 11.90 -8.82 -11.41
N GLY A 33 10.65 -9.08 -11.01
CA GLY A 33 10.14 -10.44 -10.84
C GLY A 33 9.86 -11.08 -12.20
N PRO A 34 10.61 -12.13 -12.63
CA PRO A 34 10.46 -12.71 -13.97
C PRO A 34 9.04 -13.25 -14.21
N ALA A 35 8.45 -13.92 -13.21
CA ALA A 35 7.09 -14.44 -13.31
C ALA A 35 6.02 -13.35 -13.51
N LEU A 36 6.18 -12.17 -12.88
CA LEU A 36 5.26 -11.06 -13.08
C LEU A 36 5.45 -10.44 -14.48
N LYS A 37 6.70 -10.25 -14.89
CA LYS A 37 7.03 -9.72 -16.22
C LYS A 37 6.44 -10.60 -17.32
N GLU A 38 6.66 -11.91 -17.27
CA GLU A 38 6.10 -12.87 -18.23
C GLU A 38 4.57 -12.81 -18.27
N ARG A 39 3.90 -12.75 -17.11
CA ARG A 39 2.44 -12.61 -17.05
C ARG A 39 1.93 -11.34 -17.72
N LEU A 40 2.60 -10.21 -17.51
CA LEU A 40 2.22 -8.93 -18.13
C LEU A 40 2.37 -8.99 -19.66
N LEU A 41 3.48 -9.56 -20.16
CA LEU A 41 3.70 -9.77 -21.59
C LEU A 41 2.67 -10.72 -22.21
N ALA A 42 2.32 -11.81 -21.51
CA ALA A 42 1.28 -12.73 -21.94
C ALA A 42 -0.12 -12.07 -22.02
N HIS A 43 -0.35 -10.98 -21.28
CA HIS A 43 -1.57 -10.17 -21.36
C HIS A 43 -1.46 -9.03 -22.40
N GLY A 44 -0.42 -9.03 -23.23
CA GLY A 44 -0.26 -8.11 -24.36
C GLY A 44 0.39 -6.77 -24.03
N LEU A 45 0.96 -6.60 -22.84
CA LEU A 45 1.79 -5.43 -22.57
C LEU A 45 3.12 -5.56 -23.32
N LEU A 46 3.67 -4.42 -23.72
CA LEU A 46 4.94 -4.34 -24.44
C LEU A 46 6.07 -3.94 -23.49
N THR A 47 7.30 -4.15 -23.93
CA THR A 47 8.46 -3.52 -23.29
C THR A 47 8.90 -2.29 -24.04
N ASP A 48 9.73 -1.47 -23.38
CA ASP A 48 10.52 -0.45 -24.06
C ASP A 48 11.52 -1.08 -25.05
N ALA A 49 12.24 -0.23 -25.78
CA ALA A 49 13.20 -0.67 -26.79
C ALA A 49 14.37 -1.50 -26.21
N SER A 50 14.73 -1.29 -24.94
CA SER A 50 15.76 -2.08 -24.25
C SER A 50 15.27 -3.45 -23.80
N GLY A 51 13.94 -3.62 -23.65
CA GLY A 51 13.35 -4.82 -23.07
C GLY A 51 13.36 -4.84 -21.55
N GLU A 52 13.90 -3.82 -20.88
CA GLU A 52 14.05 -3.78 -19.41
C GLU A 52 12.75 -3.38 -18.70
N ARG A 53 11.98 -2.47 -19.31
CA ARG A 53 10.79 -1.87 -18.70
C ARG A 53 9.53 -2.33 -19.39
N VAL A 54 8.49 -2.60 -18.60
CA VAL A 54 7.15 -2.87 -19.12
C VAL A 54 6.41 -1.55 -19.29
N LEU A 55 5.83 -1.34 -20.47
CA LEU A 55 5.04 -0.16 -20.80
C LEU A 55 3.56 -0.42 -20.48
N PHE A 56 2.89 0.62 -19.97
CA PHE A 56 1.48 0.57 -19.56
C PHE A 56 0.69 1.62 -20.34
N PRO A 57 0.13 1.24 -21.51
CA PRO A 57 -0.70 2.13 -22.33
C PRO A 57 -1.91 2.69 -21.56
N PRO A 58 -2.40 3.91 -21.91
CA PRO A 58 -3.48 4.56 -21.16
C PRO A 58 -4.78 3.74 -21.07
N ASP A 59 -5.12 2.98 -22.11
CA ASP A 59 -6.30 2.10 -22.14
C ASP A 59 -6.17 0.93 -21.16
N VAL A 60 -4.97 0.35 -21.04
CA VAL A 60 -4.66 -0.70 -20.04
C VAL A 60 -4.81 -0.14 -18.63
N VAL A 61 -4.23 1.04 -18.37
CA VAL A 61 -4.34 1.72 -17.06
C VAL A 61 -5.79 2.05 -16.74
N ASN A 62 -6.54 2.61 -17.69
CA ASN A 62 -7.96 2.93 -17.52
C ASN A 62 -8.81 1.70 -17.22
N LYS A 63 -8.60 0.61 -17.96
CA LYS A 63 -9.31 -0.65 -17.73
C LYS A 63 -8.99 -1.23 -16.35
N ALA A 64 -7.74 -1.16 -15.91
CA ALA A 64 -7.33 -1.61 -14.58
C ALA A 64 -8.00 -0.79 -13.46
N ILE A 65 -8.01 0.54 -13.58
CA ILE A 65 -8.68 1.42 -12.61
C ILE A 65 -10.19 1.17 -12.59
N ALA A 66 -10.83 1.03 -13.76
CA ALA A 66 -12.26 0.77 -13.86
C ALA A 66 -12.69 -0.59 -13.28
N ALA A 67 -11.78 -1.57 -13.28
CA ALA A 67 -12.01 -2.88 -12.68
C ALA A 67 -11.84 -2.89 -11.15
N ALA A 68 -11.19 -1.87 -10.57
CA ALA A 68 -10.97 -1.78 -9.14
C ALA A 68 -12.28 -1.38 -8.42
N PRO A 69 -12.66 -2.05 -7.32
CA PRO A 69 -13.85 -1.69 -6.56
C PRO A 69 -13.66 -0.34 -5.86
N ALA A 70 -14.70 0.50 -5.87
CA ALA A 70 -14.69 1.78 -5.16
C ALA A 70 -14.73 1.62 -3.62
N ALA A 71 -15.26 0.49 -3.15
CA ALA A 71 -15.25 0.08 -1.75
C ALA A 71 -15.31 -1.45 -1.62
N PHE A 72 -14.78 -2.00 -0.53
CA PHE A 72 -14.86 -3.42 -0.21
C PHE A 72 -14.89 -3.66 1.31
N ALA A 73 -15.44 -4.80 1.73
CA ALA A 73 -15.48 -5.20 3.13
C ALA A 73 -14.16 -5.84 3.57
N LEU A 74 -13.64 -5.40 4.71
CA LEU A 74 -12.59 -6.07 5.47
C LEU A 74 -13.26 -6.97 6.51
N TYR A 75 -12.73 -8.18 6.69
CA TYR A 75 -13.27 -9.18 7.60
C TYR A 75 -12.29 -9.43 8.75
N ASP A 76 -12.83 -9.80 9.91
CA ASP A 76 -12.03 -10.23 11.04
C ASP A 76 -11.53 -11.68 10.86
N ARG A 77 -10.80 -12.19 11.86
CA ARG A 77 -10.21 -13.53 11.83
C ARG A 77 -11.27 -14.64 11.84
N GLU A 78 -12.43 -14.36 12.44
CA GLU A 78 -13.56 -15.27 12.53
C GLU A 78 -14.43 -15.22 11.25
N GLY A 79 -14.08 -14.37 10.29
CA GLY A 79 -14.75 -14.23 9.00
C GLY A 79 -16.02 -13.38 9.04
N ALA A 80 -16.24 -12.64 10.14
CA ALA A 80 -17.34 -11.69 10.21
C ALA A 80 -16.93 -10.34 9.56
N PRO A 81 -17.88 -9.62 8.94
CA PRO A 81 -17.61 -8.29 8.42
C PRO A 81 -17.13 -7.37 9.54
N TYR A 82 -15.93 -6.82 9.39
CA TYR A 82 -15.33 -5.93 10.37
C TYR A 82 -15.58 -4.46 10.03
N THR A 83 -15.23 -4.06 8.80
CA THR A 83 -15.42 -2.68 8.33
C THR A 83 -15.44 -2.58 6.81
N GLU A 84 -15.78 -1.42 6.27
CA GLU A 84 -15.70 -1.13 4.83
C GLU A 84 -14.53 -0.17 4.55
N ILE A 85 -13.69 -0.53 3.57
CA ILE A 85 -12.64 0.32 3.03
C ILE A 85 -13.18 1.02 1.78
N GLY A 86 -13.24 2.36 1.80
CA GLY A 86 -13.69 3.16 0.69
C GLY A 86 -14.62 4.31 1.09
N GLY A 87 -14.96 5.14 0.10
CA GLY A 87 -15.70 6.38 0.29
C GLY A 87 -14.96 7.36 1.21
N ASP A 88 -15.70 8.02 2.11
CA ASP A 88 -15.11 8.99 3.05
C ASP A 88 -14.67 8.35 4.39
N ARG A 89 -14.68 7.02 4.53
CA ARG A 89 -14.32 6.37 5.80
C ARG A 89 -12.83 6.55 6.10
N VAL A 90 -12.52 6.87 7.35
CA VAL A 90 -11.14 7.05 7.82
C VAL A 90 -10.86 6.00 8.89
N HIS A 91 -9.81 5.22 8.66
CA HIS A 91 -9.32 4.20 9.58
C HIS A 91 -7.91 4.61 10.02
N PHE A 92 -7.75 4.98 11.29
CA PHE A 92 -6.42 5.23 11.83
C PHE A 92 -5.75 3.89 12.13
N THR A 93 -4.54 3.72 11.60
CA THR A 93 -3.70 2.55 11.84
C THR A 93 -2.33 3.01 12.32
N PRO A 94 -1.60 2.19 13.07
CA PRO A 94 -0.26 2.56 13.51
C PRO A 94 0.72 2.57 12.33
N GLY A 95 1.90 3.15 12.58
CA GLY A 95 3.02 3.13 11.63
C GLY A 95 3.41 1.72 11.16
N SER A 96 4.06 1.68 10.01
CA SER A 96 4.42 0.48 9.25
C SER A 96 5.92 0.46 8.96
N SER A 97 6.48 -0.74 8.85
CA SER A 97 7.86 -1.00 8.38
C SER A 97 8.97 -0.26 9.14
N ALA A 98 8.81 -0.05 10.45
CA ALA A 98 9.92 0.46 11.27
C ALA A 98 11.02 -0.62 11.43
N LEU A 99 12.29 -0.21 11.36
CA LEU A 99 13.44 -1.13 11.52
C LEU A 99 13.90 -1.26 12.98
N ARG A 100 13.52 -0.30 13.83
CA ARG A 100 13.94 -0.19 15.23
C ARG A 100 12.80 0.38 16.05
N VAL A 101 12.80 0.06 17.34
CA VAL A 101 11.84 0.59 18.32
C VAL A 101 12.56 1.50 19.32
N LEU A 102 11.87 2.56 19.74
CA LEU A 102 12.24 3.29 20.94
C LEU A 102 11.61 2.57 22.14
N ASP A 103 12.45 1.92 22.93
CA ASP A 103 11.98 1.18 24.10
C ASP A 103 11.53 2.17 25.18
N HIS A 104 10.23 2.20 25.47
CA HIS A 104 9.64 3.12 26.45
C HIS A 104 10.18 2.92 27.88
N ARG A 105 10.75 1.76 28.19
CA ARG A 105 11.28 1.43 29.52
C ARG A 105 12.69 1.96 29.72
N THR A 106 13.53 1.84 28.70
CA THR A 106 14.96 2.22 28.76
C THR A 106 15.27 3.55 28.08
N GLN A 107 14.33 4.07 27.29
CA GLN A 107 14.49 5.24 26.42
C GLN A 107 15.62 5.08 25.39
N GLN A 108 15.96 3.84 25.03
CA GLN A 108 16.98 3.52 24.02
C GLN A 108 16.35 3.02 22.74
N VAL A 109 16.96 3.39 21.61
CA VAL A 109 16.57 2.86 20.30
C VAL A 109 17.30 1.53 20.09
N ARG A 110 16.57 0.45 19.82
CA ARG A 110 17.12 -0.90 19.61
C ARG A 110 16.37 -1.63 18.49
N PRO A 111 16.91 -2.71 17.93
CA PRO A 111 16.12 -3.61 17.09
C PRO A 111 14.87 -4.10 17.82
N ALA A 112 13.83 -4.37 17.05
CA ALA A 112 12.60 -4.94 17.58
C ALA A 112 12.70 -6.46 17.65
N ASN A 113 11.97 -7.05 18.58
CA ASN A 113 11.83 -8.50 18.74
C ASN A 113 10.35 -8.90 18.84
N SER A 114 10.07 -10.20 18.94
CA SER A 114 8.70 -10.73 19.01
C SER A 114 7.92 -10.27 20.26
N THR A 115 8.62 -9.93 21.34
CA THR A 115 7.96 -9.36 22.55
C THR A 115 7.41 -7.98 22.22
N ASP A 116 8.18 -7.14 21.54
CA ASP A 116 7.69 -5.83 21.08
C ASP A 116 6.46 -6.01 20.17
N PHE A 117 6.47 -7.00 19.27
CA PHE A 117 5.34 -7.25 18.38
C PHE A 117 4.07 -7.68 19.15
N THR A 118 4.23 -8.52 20.17
CA THR A 118 3.12 -8.91 21.05
C THR A 118 2.55 -7.70 21.81
N GLU A 119 3.42 -6.84 22.32
CA GLU A 119 3.02 -5.60 23.00
C GLU A 119 2.34 -4.63 22.05
N TYR A 120 2.84 -4.50 20.81
CA TYR A 120 2.22 -3.70 19.74
C TYR A 120 0.80 -4.17 19.45
N ILE A 121 0.58 -5.47 19.27
CA ILE A 121 -0.76 -6.00 18.98
C ILE A 121 -1.71 -5.75 20.15
N ARG A 122 -1.27 -6.01 21.40
CA ARG A 122 -2.07 -5.72 22.60
C ARG A 122 -2.43 -4.24 22.71
N LEU A 123 -1.50 -3.35 22.38
CA LEU A 123 -1.75 -1.92 22.39
C LEU A 123 -2.77 -1.54 21.30
N CYS A 124 -2.63 -2.06 20.08
CA CYS A 124 -3.57 -1.78 19.00
C CYS A 124 -4.99 -2.24 19.35
N ASP A 125 -5.11 -3.45 19.91
CA ASP A 125 -6.39 -4.05 20.33
C ASP A 125 -7.07 -3.24 21.45
N GLY A 126 -6.28 -2.62 22.34
CA GLY A 126 -6.78 -1.82 23.45
C GLY A 126 -7.10 -0.35 23.13
N LEU A 127 -6.74 0.16 21.94
CA LEU A 127 -6.93 1.57 21.58
C LEU A 127 -8.19 1.76 20.73
N GLU A 128 -9.23 2.37 21.33
CA GLU A 128 -10.55 2.61 20.72
C GLU A 128 -10.48 3.29 19.34
N HIS A 129 -9.49 4.16 19.11
CA HIS A 129 -9.35 4.94 17.89
C HIS A 129 -8.30 4.39 16.91
N ILE A 130 -7.75 3.19 17.17
CA ILE A 130 -6.91 2.47 16.23
C ILE A 130 -7.74 1.32 15.65
N ALA A 131 -8.05 1.41 14.37
CA ALA A 131 -9.00 0.50 13.74
C ALA A 131 -8.43 -0.92 13.57
N TYR A 132 -7.17 -1.06 13.17
CA TYR A 132 -6.54 -2.36 12.98
C TYR A 132 -5.01 -2.23 12.93
N PRO A 133 -4.26 -3.31 13.19
CA PRO A 133 -2.80 -3.28 13.10
C PRO A 133 -2.34 -3.05 11.65
N SER A 134 -1.17 -2.43 11.53
CA SER A 134 -0.40 -2.35 10.29
C SER A 134 0.71 -3.41 10.29
N THR A 135 1.59 -3.42 9.28
CA THR A 135 2.74 -4.34 9.22
C THR A 135 3.85 -4.02 10.25
N ALA A 136 3.61 -3.07 11.15
CA ALA A 136 4.41 -2.77 12.35
C ALA A 136 5.91 -2.54 12.08
N PHE A 137 6.78 -3.46 12.52
CA PHE A 137 8.23 -3.38 12.44
C PHE A 137 8.85 -4.74 12.15
N SER A 138 10.08 -4.72 11.63
CA SER A 138 10.86 -5.94 11.39
C SER A 138 11.46 -6.47 12.70
N THR A 139 11.15 -7.72 13.03
CA THR A 139 11.67 -8.45 14.19
C THR A 139 12.93 -9.21 13.79
N ASN A 140 14.05 -8.49 13.63
CA ASN A 140 15.29 -9.03 13.05
C ASN A 140 16.13 -9.87 14.02
N ASP A 141 15.81 -9.85 15.31
CA ASP A 141 16.65 -10.46 16.34
C ASP A 141 16.28 -11.91 16.65
N ASP A 142 15.02 -12.32 16.41
CA ASP A 142 14.48 -13.58 16.91
C ASP A 142 13.54 -14.33 15.95
N ILE A 143 13.30 -13.83 14.74
CA ILE A 143 12.57 -14.52 13.68
C ILE A 143 13.43 -14.54 12.41
N GLU A 144 13.73 -15.74 11.91
CA GLU A 144 14.43 -15.92 10.64
C GLU A 144 13.62 -15.30 9.48
N PRO A 145 14.26 -14.58 8.54
CA PRO A 145 13.60 -14.12 7.33
C PRO A 145 12.99 -15.33 6.58
N GLN A 146 11.69 -15.24 6.25
CA GLN A 146 11.01 -16.24 5.42
C GLN A 146 11.24 -16.00 3.93
#